data_AF-A0A7W8XXX1-F1
#
_entry.id   AF-A0A7W8XXX1-F1
#
_cell.length_a   1.000
_cell.length_b   1.000
_cell.length_c   1.000
_cell.angle_alpha   90.00
_cell.angle_beta   90.00
_cell.angle_gamma   90.00
#
_symmetry.space_group_name_H-M   'P 1'
#
loop_
_entity.id
_entity.type
_entity.pdbx_description
1 polymer ?
#
loop_
_entity_poly.entity_id
_entity_poly.type
_entity_poly.pdbx_seq_one_letter_code
_entity_poly.pdbx_strand_id
1 'polypeptide(L)' 'MPRLISFMLTRLLIGFAIGTVVGLIIWTNGVSPVASSLVAPERYIAFGMFVYLFASTIGISYFSTALFLDDL' A
#
# COMPACT_ATOMS: atom_id res chain seq x y z
N MET A 1 9.15 -18.65 14.66
CA MET A 1 7.81 -18.03 14.80
C MET A 1 6.75 -19.08 14.47
N PRO A 2 5.57 -19.06 15.13
CA PRO A 2 4.43 -19.89 14.72
C PRO A 2 4.17 -19.72 13.23
N ARG A 3 3.91 -20.84 12.51
CA ARG A 3 3.74 -20.84 11.04
C ARG A 3 2.63 -19.88 10.60
N LEU A 4 1.60 -19.73 11.42
CA LEU A 4 0.48 -18.84 11.19
C LEU A 4 0.86 -17.36 11.12
N ILE A 5 1.65 -16.88 12.09
CA ILE A 5 2.09 -15.49 12.14
C ILE A 5 2.95 -15.17 10.91
N SER A 6 3.78 -16.13 10.47
CA SER A 6 4.56 -15.99 9.24
C SER A 6 3.69 -15.92 7.99
N PHE A 7 2.61 -16.71 7.92
CA PHE A 7 1.67 -16.67 6.80
C PHE A 7 0.93 -15.32 6.73
N MET A 8 0.44 -14.84 7.87
CA MET A 8 -0.24 -13.55 7.96
C MET A 8 0.68 -12.39 7.59
N LEU A 9 1.91 -12.37 8.10
CA LEU A 9 2.91 -11.34 7.77
C LEU A 9 3.31 -11.36 6.29
N THR A 10 3.53 -12.54 5.71
CA THR A 10 3.90 -12.62 4.29
C THR A 10 2.79 -12.09 3.38
N ARG A 11 1.52 -12.38 3.68
CA ARG A 11 0.37 -11.82 2.95
C ARG A 11 0.28 -10.31 3.08
N LEU A 12 0.42 -9.77 4.29
CA LEU A 12 0.48 -8.33 4.53
C LEU A 12 1.60 -7.66 3.72
N LEU A 13 2.80 -8.22 3.76
CA LEU A 13 3.97 -7.68 3.05
C LEU A 13 3.80 -7.74 1.53
N ILE A 14 3.26 -8.84 1.00
CA ILE A 14 2.98 -8.98 -0.44
C ILE A 14 1.93 -7.96 -0.87
N GLY A 15 0.82 -7.84 -0.13
CA GLY A 15 -0.21 -6.84 -0.43
C GLY A 15 0.34 -5.41 -0.37
N PHE A 16 1.16 -5.11 0.63
CA PHE A 16 1.82 -3.81 0.75
C PHE A 16 2.77 -3.56 -0.43
N ALA A 17 3.59 -4.54 -0.82
CA ALA A 17 4.51 -4.42 -1.95
C ALA A 17 3.79 -4.24 -3.30
N ILE A 18 2.67 -4.94 -3.53
CA ILE A 18 1.84 -4.73 -4.71
C ILE A 18 1.24 -3.32 -4.67
N GLY A 19 0.71 -2.91 -3.51
CA GLY A 19 0.12 -1.60 -3.31
C GLY A 19 1.11 -0.46 -3.51
N THR A 20 2.38 -0.59 -3.09
CA THR A 20 3.40 0.44 -3.35
C THR A 20 3.68 0.59 -4.83
N VAL A 21 3.90 -0.51 -5.56
CA VAL A 21 4.17 -0.47 -7.00
C VAL A 21 3.01 0.16 -7.76
N VAL A 22 1.78 -0.26 -7.47
CA VAL A 22 0.57 0.29 -8.11
C VAL A 22 0.36 1.75 -7.72
N GLY A 23 0.55 2.10 -6.43
CA GLY A 23 0.45 3.46 -5.94
C GLY A 23 1.44 4.42 -6.60
N LEU A 24 2.68 3.97 -6.86
CA LEU A 24 3.68 4.75 -7.60
C LEU A 24 3.23 5.00 -9.05
N ILE A 25 2.68 3.99 -9.73
CA ILE A 25 2.18 4.12 -11.10
C ILE A 25 0.99 5.09 -11.14
N ILE A 26 0.05 4.98 -10.20
CA ILE A 26 -1.11 5.89 -10.12
C ILE A 26 -0.65 7.32 -9.83
N TRP A 27 0.30 7.50 -8.91
CA TRP A 27 0.82 8.82 -8.59
C TRP A 27 1.47 9.48 -9.81
N THR A 28 2.37 8.76 -10.49
CA THR A 28 3.12 9.31 -11.63
C THR A 28 2.25 9.64 -12.83
N ASN A 29 1.28 8.79 -13.17
CA ASN A 29 0.46 8.96 -14.37
C ASN A 29 -0.82 9.77 -14.15
N GLY A 30 -1.39 9.74 -12.93
CA GLY A 30 -2.69 10.36 -12.65
C GLY A 30 -2.63 11.55 -11.70
N VAL A 31 -1.95 11.41 -10.55
CA VAL A 31 -2.04 12.37 -9.45
C VAL A 31 -1.01 13.51 -9.57
N SER A 32 0.23 13.19 -9.98
CA SER A 32 1.33 14.15 -10.12
C SER A 32 1.00 15.32 -11.07
N PRO A 33 0.31 15.12 -12.22
CA PRO A 33 -0.12 16.23 -13.08
C PRO A 33 -1.14 17.15 -12.40
N VAL A 34 -2.04 16.60 -11.58
CA VAL A 34 -3.06 17.36 -10.83
C VAL A 34 -2.44 18.09 -9.65
N ALA A 35 -1.41 17.51 -9.03
CA ALA A 35 -0.64 18.09 -7.94
C ALA A 35 0.40 19.14 -8.39
N SER A 36 0.36 19.59 -9.65
CA SER A 36 1.30 20.55 -10.23
C SER A 36 1.21 21.96 -9.61
N SER A 37 0.09 22.29 -8.96
CA SER A 37 -0.09 23.56 -8.25
C SER A 37 0.55 23.59 -6.85
N LEU A 38 1.00 22.46 -6.32
CA LEU A 38 1.61 22.38 -4.99
C LEU A 38 3.09 22.76 -5.03
N VAL A 39 3.57 23.37 -3.95
CA VAL A 39 5.00 23.68 -3.78
C VAL A 39 5.77 22.37 -3.58
N ALA A 40 7.04 22.33 -3.99
CA ALA A 40 7.88 21.13 -3.94
C ALA A 40 7.77 20.29 -2.63
N PRO A 41 7.87 20.85 -1.41
CA PRO A 41 7.78 20.04 -0.19
C PRO A 41 6.39 19.44 0.04
N GLU A 42 5.32 20.17 -0.27
CA GLU A 42 3.95 19.68 -0.14
C GLU A 42 3.69 18.54 -1.12
N ARG A 43 4.24 18.63 -2.33
CA ARG A 43 4.15 17.57 -3.34
C ARG A 43 4.86 16.29 -2.90
N TYR A 44 6.01 16.40 -2.23
CA TYR A 44 6.72 15.25 -1.67
C TYR A 44 5.96 14.61 -0.51
N ILE A 45 5.38 15.41 0.38
CA ILE A 45 4.56 14.91 1.50
C ILE A 45 3.32 14.22 0.95
N ALA A 46 2.61 14.84 0.01
CA ALA A 46 1.43 14.27 -0.62
C ALA A 46 1.76 12.96 -1.36
N PHE A 47 2.90 12.89 -2.05
CA PHE A 47 3.41 11.68 -2.68
C PHE A 47 3.59 10.55 -1.67
N GLY A 48 4.35 10.81 -0.60
CA GLY A 48 4.63 9.82 0.43
C GLY A 48 3.36 9.34 1.12
N MET A 49 2.47 10.28 1.49
CA MET A 49 1.19 9.97 2.14
C MET A 49 0.28 9.15 1.24
N PHE A 50 0.18 9.51 -0.04
CA PHE A 50 -0.65 8.78 -1.00
C PHE A 50 -0.16 7.34 -1.16
N VAL A 51 1.12 7.15 -1.44
CA VAL A 51 1.70 5.81 -1.66
C VAL A 51 1.60 4.97 -0.38
N TYR A 52 1.91 5.55 0.78
CA TYR A 52 1.83 4.86 2.06
C TYR A 52 0.40 4.41 2.39
N LEU A 53 -0.59 5.31 2.28
CA LEU A 53 -1.98 4.99 2.57
C LEU A 53 -2.51 3.94 1.59
N PHE A 54 -2.28 4.13 0.29
CA PHE A 54 -2.72 3.20 -0.74
C PHE A 54 -2.12 1.80 -0.52
N ALA A 55 -0.81 1.72 -0.29
CA ALA A 55 -0.14 0.46 -0.01
C ALA A 55 -0.64 -0.21 1.27
N SER A 56 -0.88 0.58 2.32
CA SER A 56 -1.43 0.09 3.58
C SER A 56 -2.83 -0.49 3.41
N THR A 57 -3.70 0.16 2.63
CA THR A 57 -5.03 -0.36 2.32
C THR A 57 -4.96 -1.72 1.65
N ILE A 58 -4.14 -1.88 0.60
CA ILE A 58 -3.98 -3.17 -0.10
C ILE A 58 -3.36 -4.22 0.83
N GLY A 59 -2.35 -3.85 1.62
CA GLY A 59 -1.73 -4.73 2.62
C GLY A 59 -2.75 -5.26 3.64
N ILE A 60 -3.60 -4.39 4.19
CA ILE A 60 -4.65 -4.77 5.14
C ILE A 60 -5.69 -5.69 4.48
N SER A 61 -6.08 -5.42 3.22
CA SER A 61 -6.99 -6.29 2.49
C SER A 61 -6.42 -7.70 2.32
N TYR A 62 -5.14 -7.81 1.93
CA TYR A 62 -4.45 -9.10 1.83
C TYR A 62 -4.33 -9.81 3.18
N PHE A 63 -4.04 -9.06 4.25
CA PHE A 63 -4.01 -9.61 5.61
C PHE A 63 -5.39 -10.11 6.05
N SER A 64 -6.47 -9.38 5.76
CA SER A 64 -7.85 -9.82 6.04
C SER A 64 -8.17 -11.14 5.35
N THR A 65 -7.75 -11.33 4.09
CA THR A 65 -7.93 -12.64 3.41
C THR A 65 -7.16 -13.76 4.08
N ALA A 66 -6.01 -13.47 4.69
CA ALA A 66 -5.23 -14.46 5.42
C ALA A 66 -5.92 -14.90 6.72
N LEU A 67 -6.57 -13.96 7.42
CA LEU A 67 -7.41 -14.25 8.60
C LEU A 67 -8.61 -15.13 8.24
N PHE A 68 -9.34 -14.80 7.16
CA PHE A 68 -10.49 -15.61 6.72
C PHE A 68 -10.11 -17.05 6.34
N LEU A 69 -8.87 -17.29 5.91
CA LEU A 69 -8.37 -18.63 5.58
C LEU A 69 -7.87 -19.42 6.78
N ASP A 70 -7.65 -18.77 7.93
CA ASP A 70 -7.25 -19.46 9.16
C ASP A 70 -8.46 -20.12 9.86
N ASP A 71 -9.64 -19.52 9.70
CA ASP A 71 -10.90 -20.00 10.29
C ASP A 71 -11.60 -21.11 9.46
N LEU A 72 -11.01 -21.54 8.34
CA LEU A 72 -11.61 -22.42 7.32
C LEU A 72 -10.92 -23.80 7.28
#